data_AF-A0A8J5I3N4-F1
#
_entry.id   AF-A0A8J5I3N4-F1
#
_cell.length_a   1.000
_cell.length_b   1.000
_cell.length_c   1.000
_cell.angle_alpha   90.00
_cell.angle_beta   90.00
_cell.angle_gamma   90.00
#
_symmetry.space_group_name_H-M   'P 1'
#
loop_
_entity.id
_entity.type
_entity.pdbx_description
1 polymer ?
#
loop_
_entity_poly.entity_id
_entity_poly.type
_entity_poly.pdbx_seq_one_letter_code
_entity_poly.pdbx_strand_id
1 'polypeptide(L)' 'MSGSTHFEWDQENCRLVSVLAQSDMLTPILHLVGGLENAAYVFDSALITLDFQRR' A
#
# COMPACT_ATOMS: atom_id res chain seq x y z
N MET A 1 4.82 8.98 -4.29
CA MET A 1 4.52 7.82 -3.45
C MET A 1 4.39 8.32 -2.01
N SER A 2 3.17 8.51 -1.55
CA SER A 2 2.88 8.76 -0.13
C SER A 2 2.47 7.44 0.51
N GLY A 3 2.99 7.20 1.71
CA GLY A 3 2.67 6.00 2.47
C GLY A 3 2.84 6.26 3.96
N SER A 4 2.20 5.42 4.76
CA SER A 4 2.28 5.46 6.21
C SER A 4 2.36 4.05 6.77
N THR A 5 2.95 3.95 7.95
CA THR A 5 2.98 2.70 8.72
C THR A 5 2.60 3.03 10.15
N HIS A 6 1.58 2.35 10.65
CA HIS A 6 1.07 2.50 12.00
C HIS A 6 1.38 1.22 12.78
N PHE A 7 2.00 1.40 13.95
CA PHE A 7 2.40 0.33 14.84
C PHE A 7 1.49 0.37 16.06
N GLU A 8 0.78 -0.71 16.32
CA GLU A 8 -0.02 -0.85 17.53
C GLU A 8 0.79 -1.59 18.59
N TRP A 9 1.05 -0.93 19.71
CA TRP A 9 1.84 -1.45 20.81
C TRP A 9 0.95 -1.72 22.03
N ASP A 10 1.05 -2.93 22.55
CA ASP A 10 0.42 -3.35 23.80
C ASP A 10 1.40 -3.08 24.95
N GLN A 11 1.05 -2.07 25.74
CA GLN A 11 1.85 -1.62 26.86
C GLN A 11 1.83 -2.61 28.04
N GLU A 12 0.74 -3.38 28.21
CA GLU A 12 0.58 -4.32 29.33
C GLU A 12 1.46 -5.55 29.14
N ASN A 13 1.55 -6.05 27.90
CA ASN A 13 2.38 -7.21 27.57
C ASN A 13 3.73 -6.84 26.93
N CYS A 14 4.06 -5.55 26.85
CA CYS A 14 5.29 -5.00 26.25
C CYS A 14 5.60 -5.59 24.86
N ARG A 15 4.60 -5.61 23.98
CA ARG A 15 4.75 -6.21 22.64
C ARG A 15 4.01 -5.45 21.56
N LEU A 16 4.48 -5.62 20.34
CA LEU A 16 3.77 -5.17 19.14
C LEU A 16 2.61 -6.13 18.85
N VAL A 17 1.42 -5.58 18.62
CA VAL A 17 0.21 -6.38 18.35
C VAL A 17 -0.31 -6.24 16.92
N SER A 18 0.02 -5.14 16.23
CA SER A 18 -0.40 -4.93 14.84
C SER A 18 0.56 -4.00 14.09
N VAL A 19 0.67 -4.21 12.78
CA VAL A 19 1.37 -3.33 11.86
C VAL A 19 0.47 -3.07 10.66
N LEU A 20 0.00 -1.83 10.55
CA LEU A 20 -0.85 -1.38 9.46
C LEU A 20 -0.02 -0.54 8.50
N ALA A 21 0.18 -1.03 7.28
CA ALA A 21 0.89 -0.30 6.23
C ALA A 21 -0.05 0.09 5.09
N GLN A 22 -0.01 1.37 4.70
CA GLN A 22 -0.78 1.93 3.59
C GLN A 22 0.15 2.65 2.61
N SER A 23 -0.10 2.49 1.30
CA SER A 23 0.54 3.31 0.27
C SER A 23 -0.43 3.64 -0.88
N ASP A 24 -0.38 4.88 -1.36
CA ASP A 24 -1.00 5.27 -2.63
C ASP A 24 -0.04 4.97 -3.79
N MET A 25 -0.21 3.79 -4.38
CA MET A 25 0.53 3.36 -5.56
C MET A 25 -0.15 3.77 -6.87
N LEU A 26 -1.43 4.14 -6.85
CA LEU A 26 -2.19 4.47 -8.04
C LEU A 26 -1.73 5.80 -8.64
N THR A 27 -1.65 6.86 -7.83
CA THR A 27 -1.25 8.20 -8.31
C THR A 27 0.09 8.21 -9.06
N PRO A 28 1.19 7.65 -8.54
CA PRO A 28 2.46 7.63 -9.26
C PRO A 28 2.42 6.74 -10.50
N ILE A 29 1.70 5.62 -10.49
CA ILE A 29 1.56 4.75 -11.68
C ILE A 29 0.81 5.48 -12.78
N LEU A 30 -0.31 6.15 -12.47
CA LEU A 30 -1.08 6.92 -13.45
C LEU A 30 -0.23 7.98 -14.15
N HIS A 31 0.60 8.71 -13.41
CA HIS A 31 1.54 9.66 -13.99
C HIS A 31 2.60 9.00 -14.87
N LEU A 32 3.05 7.79 -14.50
CA LEU A 32 4.08 7.07 -15.24
C LEU A 32 3.56 6.50 -16.57
N VAL A 33 2.38 5.88 -16.56
CA VAL A 33 1.84 5.16 -17.73
C VAL A 33 0.78 5.93 -18.51
N GLY A 34 0.45 7.14 -18.04
CA GLY A 34 -0.34 8.12 -18.79
C GLY A 34 -1.83 7.75 -18.95
N GLY A 35 -2.36 6.86 -18.13
CA GLY A 35 -3.78 6.48 -18.21
C GLY A 35 -4.17 5.32 -17.33
N LEU A 36 -5.47 5.21 -17.05
CA LEU A 36 -6.04 4.17 -16.20
C LEU A 36 -6.00 2.79 -16.87
N GLU A 37 -6.21 2.71 -18.18
CA GLU A 37 -6.15 1.46 -18.95
C GLU A 37 -4.75 0.84 -18.86
N ASN A 38 -3.71 1.65 -19.05
CA ASN A 38 -2.32 1.22 -18.92
C ASN A 38 -1.98 0.87 -17.48
N ALA A 39 -2.52 1.59 -16.49
CA ALA A 39 -2.33 1.26 -15.08
C ALA A 39 -2.97 -0.09 -14.75
N ALA A 40 -4.19 -0.36 -15.22
CA ALA A 40 -4.85 -1.64 -15.06
C ALA A 40 -4.01 -2.78 -15.67
N TYR A 41 -3.45 -2.58 -16.87
CA TYR A 41 -2.55 -3.54 -17.50
C TYR A 41 -1.31 -3.87 -16.66
N VAL A 42 -0.69 -2.86 -16.04
CA VAL A 42 0.48 -3.07 -15.15
C VAL A 42 0.12 -3.93 -13.93
N PHE A 43 -1.11 -3.80 -13.42
CA PHE A 43 -1.55 -4.49 -12.21
C PHE A 43 -2.23 -5.85 -12.46
N ASP A 44 -2.57 -6.20 -13.71
CA ASP A 44 -3.25 -7.44 -14.09
C ASP A 44 -2.53 -8.71 -13.59
N SER A 45 -1.20 -8.66 -13.50
CA SER A 45 -0.36 -9.76 -12.97
C SER A 45 0.61 -9.30 -11.88
N ALA A 46 0.35 -8.15 -11.25
CA ALA A 46 1.21 -7.63 -10.20
C ALA A 46 1.03 -8.41 -8.90
N LEU A 47 2.13 -8.61 -8.17
CA LEU A 47 2.13 -9.21 -6.83
C LEU A 47 1.63 -8.26 -5.73
N ILE A 48 1.35 -7.01 -6.10
CA ILE A 48 0.91 -5.95 -5.20
C ILE A 48 -0.36 -5.32 -5.75
N THR A 49 -1.24 -4.86 -4.86
CA THR A 49 -2.44 -4.11 -5.23
C THR A 49 -2.20 -2.60 -5.21
N LEU A 50 -3.05 -1.85 -5.91
CA LEU A 50 -3.02 -0.39 -5.98
C LEU A 50 -3.23 0.26 -4.59
N ASP A 51 -4.06 -0.37 -3.79
CA ASP A 51 -4.31 -0.12 -2.38
C ASP A 51 -3.54 -1.16 -1.57
N PHE A 52 -2.22 -1.00 -1.45
CA PHE A 52 -1.48 -1.87 -0.55
C PHE A 52 -1.92 -1.59 0.89
N GLN A 53 -2.70 -2.51 1.45
CA GLN A 53 -3.17 -2.53 2.83
C GLN A 53 -2.66 -3.83 3.46
N ARG A 54 -1.58 -3.76 4.23
CA ARG A 54 -1.12 -4.89 5.04
C ARG A 54 -1.62 -4.71 6.47
N ARG A 55 -2.39 -5.68 6.96
CA ARG A 55 -2.81 -5.82 8.36
C ARG A 55 -1.94 -6.84 9.07
#